data_AF-A0A923NXN8-F1
#
_entry.id   AF-A0A923NXN8-F1
#
_cell.length_a   1.000
_cell.length_b   1.000
_cell.length_c   1.000
_cell.angle_alpha   90.00
_cell.angle_beta   90.00
_cell.angle_gamma   90.00
#
_symmetry.space_group_name_H-M   'P 1'
#
loop_
_entity.id
_entity.type
_entity.pdbx_description
1 polymer ?
#
loop_
_entity_poly.entity_id
_entity_poly.type
_entity_poly.pdbx_seq_one_letter_code
_entity_poly.pdbx_strand_id
1 'polypeptide(L)'
;MTTVMPPLRLDVRSCERARHARDARFDGLFYTAVTTTGIYCRPVCPAPAARTRNVRYYASAAAAAAAGFRPCLRCRPEAAPGSPLHAARRGLVGAALAMIEDGALDRAGLPALAARIGVGERHLRRLFVQELGAAPVEVAATRRLLFAKQLVDQTALPLAQVALAAGYASTRRFNAAFVASYGKPPRELRRARDASADGAALVLRLPYRAPYDFAQLLAFLARRAIPQVEQVSAQAYRRSIEVNGVAGWFEVSQGEHDTLALRVHHPAPAALGAIVTRVR
;
A
#
# COMPACT_ATOMS: atom_id res chain seq x y z
N MET A 1 -9.74 22.49 16.26
CA MET A 1 -10.41 21.42 15.50
C MET A 1 -9.95 20.09 16.09
N THR A 2 -10.79 19.47 16.91
CA THR A 2 -10.47 18.22 17.62
C THR A 2 -10.45 17.09 16.60
N THR A 3 -9.25 16.62 16.23
CA THR A 3 -9.10 15.44 15.36
C THR A 3 -9.70 14.24 16.10
N VAL A 4 -10.92 13.84 15.73
CA VAL A 4 -11.54 12.61 16.23
C VAL A 4 -10.70 11.47 15.70
N MET A 5 -9.84 10.89 16.55
CA MET A 5 -9.13 9.66 16.23
C MET A 5 -10.18 8.55 16.07
N PRO A 6 -10.11 7.75 14.99
CA PRO A 6 -11.01 6.62 14.80
C PRO A 6 -10.74 5.62 15.93
N PRO A 7 -11.74 4.86 16.38
CA PRO A 7 -11.50 3.83 17.37
C PRO A 7 -10.55 2.79 16.76
N LEU A 8 -9.33 2.75 17.29
CA LEU A 8 -8.42 1.65 17.12
C LEU A 8 -9.17 0.38 17.57
N ARG A 9 -9.34 -0.60 16.68
CA ARG A 9 -10.05 -1.85 17.00
C ARG A 9 -9.30 -2.73 18.01
N LEU A 10 -8.09 -2.32 18.37
CA LEU A 10 -7.24 -2.95 19.36
C LEU A 10 -7.11 -1.98 20.54
N ASP A 11 -7.16 -2.51 21.75
CA ASP A 11 -6.83 -1.71 22.93
C ASP A 11 -5.34 -1.37 22.94
N VAL A 12 -5.00 -0.33 23.69
CA VAL A 12 -3.62 0.19 23.78
C VAL A 12 -2.64 -0.87 24.30
N ARG A 13 -3.06 -1.73 25.23
CA ARG A 13 -2.18 -2.77 25.79
C ARG A 13 -1.88 -3.85 24.75
N SER A 14 -2.86 -4.24 23.94
CA SER A 14 -2.66 -5.14 22.81
C SER A 14 -1.67 -4.56 21.79
N CYS A 15 -1.82 -3.28 21.44
CA CYS A 15 -0.87 -2.60 20.56
C CYS A 15 0.54 -2.50 21.15
N GLU A 16 0.67 -2.25 22.45
CA GLU A 16 1.96 -2.26 23.13
C GLU A 16 2.63 -3.62 23.10
N ARG A 17 1.92 -4.68 23.48
CA ARG A 17 2.43 -6.04 23.48
C ARG A 17 2.88 -6.44 22.08
N ALA A 18 2.06 -6.19 21.06
CA ALA A 18 2.39 -6.49 19.67
C ALA A 18 3.63 -5.71 19.18
N ARG A 19 3.74 -4.42 19.53
CA ARG A 19 4.92 -3.58 19.20
C ARG A 19 6.19 -4.07 19.88
N HIS A 20 6.11 -4.43 21.15
CA HIS A 20 7.27 -4.93 21.91
C HIS A 20 7.73 -6.30 21.42
N ALA A 21 6.79 -7.20 21.12
CA ALA A 21 7.07 -8.53 20.58
C ALA A 21 7.43 -8.52 19.08
N ARG A 22 7.23 -7.39 18.37
CA ARG A 22 7.33 -7.28 16.91
C ARG A 22 6.48 -8.35 16.20
N ASP A 23 5.26 -8.54 16.69
CA ASP A 23 4.37 -9.62 16.26
C ASP A 23 3.83 -9.37 14.83
N ALA A 24 4.28 -10.18 13.87
CA ALA A 24 3.93 -10.07 12.45
C ALA A 24 2.42 -10.24 12.19
N ARG A 25 1.67 -10.91 13.07
CA ARG A 25 0.22 -11.08 12.92
C ARG A 25 -0.53 -9.75 13.00
N PHE A 26 0.05 -8.78 13.70
CA PHE A 26 -0.49 -7.43 13.85
C PHE A 26 -0.01 -6.43 12.80
N ASP A 27 0.88 -6.86 11.90
CA ASP A 27 1.43 -5.98 10.88
C ASP A 27 0.35 -5.49 9.91
N GLY A 28 0.36 -4.19 9.63
CA GLY A 28 -0.69 -3.50 8.87
C GLY A 28 -2.05 -3.38 9.59
N LEU A 29 -2.22 -3.88 10.82
CA LEU A 29 -3.46 -3.68 11.60
C LEU A 29 -3.50 -2.34 12.33
N PHE A 30 -2.32 -1.81 12.71
CA PHE A 30 -2.17 -0.50 13.30
C PHE A 30 -0.77 0.06 13.01
N TYR A 31 -0.58 1.34 13.30
CA TYR A 31 0.68 2.06 13.13
C TYR A 31 1.06 2.77 14.42
N THR A 32 2.36 2.82 14.70
CA THR A 32 2.92 3.40 15.92
C THR A 32 3.61 4.71 15.59
N ALA A 33 3.16 5.82 16.13
CA ALA A 33 3.76 7.13 15.94
C ALA A 33 4.56 7.54 17.17
N VAL A 34 5.83 7.88 16.97
CA VAL A 34 6.76 8.27 18.05
C VAL A 34 6.88 9.79 18.09
N THR A 35 6.29 10.42 19.10
CA THR A 35 6.17 11.88 19.24
C THR A 35 7.50 12.60 19.25
N THR A 36 8.53 12.02 19.87
CA THR A 36 9.87 12.64 19.95
C THR A 36 10.61 12.69 18.61
N THR A 37 10.24 11.84 17.66
CA THR A 37 10.91 11.78 16.34
C THR A 37 10.03 12.29 15.20
N GLY A 38 8.72 12.41 15.44
CA GLY A 38 7.75 12.70 14.40
C GLY A 38 7.66 11.60 13.34
N ILE A 39 7.94 10.35 13.69
CA ILE A 39 7.95 9.20 12.77
C ILE A 39 6.85 8.21 13.14
N TYR A 40 6.13 7.68 12.14
CA TYR A 40 5.27 6.52 12.31
C TYR A 40 5.85 5.26 11.68
N CYS A 41 5.62 4.13 12.33
CA CYS A 41 6.18 2.83 12.03
C CYS A 41 5.10 1.75 11.99
N ARG A 42 5.45 0.61 11.39
CA ARG A 42 4.76 -0.68 11.56
C ARG A 42 5.06 -1.26 12.95
N PRO A 43 4.20 -2.16 13.49
CA PRO A 43 4.45 -2.80 14.78
C PRO A 43 5.66 -3.74 14.76
N VAL A 44 6.06 -4.22 13.57
CA VAL A 44 7.25 -5.08 13.36
C VAL A 44 8.55 -4.28 13.15
N CYS A 45 8.56 -2.99 13.48
CA CYS A 45 9.74 -2.15 13.22
C CYS A 45 10.98 -2.67 13.97
N PRO A 46 12.14 -2.84 13.28
CA PRO A 46 13.36 -3.32 13.93
C PRO A 46 14.04 -2.25 14.80
N ALA A 47 13.59 -0.99 14.73
CA ALA A 47 14.12 0.07 15.58
C ALA A 47 13.87 -0.24 17.07
N PRO A 48 14.73 0.27 17.98
CA PRO A 48 14.47 0.16 19.42
C PRO A 48 13.09 0.70 19.77
N ALA A 49 12.38 -0.05 20.61
CA ALA A 49 11.04 0.32 21.05
C ALA A 49 11.09 1.65 21.82
N ALA A 50 10.39 2.67 21.33
CA ALA A 50 10.24 3.93 22.04
C ALA A 50 9.50 3.72 23.38
N ARG A 51 9.78 4.60 24.35
CA ARG A 51 9.09 4.63 25.64
C ARG A 51 7.59 4.87 25.42
N THR A 52 6.74 4.12 26.11
CA THR A 52 5.27 4.18 26.02
C THR A 52 4.71 5.60 26.01
N ARG A 53 5.18 6.48 26.92
CA ARG A 53 4.74 7.88 27.00
C ARG A 53 4.93 8.70 25.72
N ASN A 54 5.80 8.25 24.82
CA ASN A 54 6.12 8.92 23.55
C ASN A 54 5.46 8.23 22.35
N VAL A 55 4.56 7.26 22.57
CA VAL A 55 3.93 6.47 21.50
C VAL A 55 2.45 6.78 21.41
N ARG A 56 1.98 7.00 20.18
CA ARG A 56 0.56 7.05 19.81
C ARG A 56 0.26 5.95 18.82
N TYR A 57 -0.94 5.40 18.86
CA TYR A 57 -1.38 4.35 17.95
C TYR A 57 -2.44 4.87 16.99
N TYR A 58 -2.33 4.48 15.71
CA TYR A 58 -3.23 4.89 14.64
C TYR A 58 -3.76 3.67 13.91
N ALA A 59 -5.04 3.70 13.53
CA ALA A 59 -5.70 2.60 12.81
C ALA A 59 -5.21 2.44 11.36
N SER A 60 -4.63 3.49 10.77
CA SER A 60 -4.13 3.49 9.40
C SER A 60 -2.88 4.36 9.26
N ALA A 61 -2.07 4.09 8.22
CA ALA A 61 -0.93 4.93 7.87
C ALA A 61 -1.40 6.35 7.50
N ALA A 62 -2.57 6.46 6.86
CA ALA A 62 -3.16 7.73 6.49
C ALA A 62 -3.51 8.58 7.71
N ALA A 63 -4.03 7.98 8.79
CA ALA A 63 -4.30 8.71 10.02
C ALA A 63 -3.02 9.20 10.71
N ALA A 64 -1.96 8.38 10.71
CA ALA A 64 -0.67 8.79 11.25
C ALA A 64 -0.07 9.94 10.41
N ALA A 65 -0.14 9.86 9.08
CA ALA A 65 0.33 10.91 8.18
C ALA A 65 -0.48 12.20 8.32
N ALA A 66 -1.81 12.12 8.39
CA ALA A 66 -2.70 13.26 8.63
C ALA A 66 -2.45 13.92 9.99
N ALA A 67 -1.99 13.15 10.98
CA ALA A 67 -1.54 13.66 12.28
C ALA A 67 -0.12 14.28 12.25
N GLY A 68 0.52 14.39 11.08
CA GLY A 68 1.80 15.06 10.89
C GLY A 68 3.03 14.16 11.09
N PHE A 69 2.86 12.85 11.21
CA PHE A 69 3.99 11.93 11.35
C PHE A 69 4.54 11.50 9.99
N ARG A 70 5.86 11.43 9.89
CA ARG A 70 6.57 10.97 8.70
C ARG A 70 6.71 9.44 8.69
N PRO A 71 6.59 8.78 7.53
CA PRO A 71 6.82 7.34 7.41
C PRO A 71 8.26 6.94 7.78
N CYS A 72 8.40 5.84 8.52
CA CYS A 72 9.70 5.30 8.89
C CYS A 72 10.46 4.68 7.71
N LEU A 73 11.69 5.11 7.49
CA LEU A 73 12.57 4.55 6.46
C LEU A 73 13.09 3.13 6.78
N ARG A 74 13.04 2.71 8.04
CA ARG A 74 13.55 1.40 8.49
C ARG A 74 12.53 0.28 8.27
N CYS A 75 11.34 0.43 8.84
CA CYS A 75 10.30 -0.60 8.71
C CYS A 75 9.50 -0.48 7.42
N ARG A 76 9.61 0.62 6.68
CA ARG A 76 8.94 0.83 5.40
C ARG A 76 7.43 0.59 5.49
N PRO A 77 6.63 1.57 5.99
CA PRO A 77 5.18 1.43 6.06
C PRO A 77 4.51 1.00 4.75
N GLU A 78 5.10 1.31 3.59
CA GLU A 78 4.67 0.83 2.27
C GLU A 78 4.74 -0.70 2.09
N ALA A 79 5.56 -1.36 2.91
CA ALA A 79 5.72 -2.81 2.94
C ALA A 79 4.84 -3.48 4.01
N ALA A 80 3.94 -2.74 4.66
CA ALA A 80 2.90 -3.37 5.47
C ALA A 80 2.02 -4.27 4.57
N PRO A 81 1.75 -5.52 4.97
CA PRO A 81 0.74 -6.33 4.33
C PRO A 81 -0.61 -5.60 4.32
N GLY A 82 -1.43 -5.85 3.31
CA GLY A 82 -2.80 -5.34 3.28
C GLY A 82 -3.51 -5.69 4.59
N SER A 83 -4.34 -4.79 5.09
CA SER A 83 -5.16 -5.08 6.26
C SER A 83 -6.37 -5.92 5.79
N PRO A 84 -6.47 -7.23 6.10
CA PRO A 84 -7.64 -8.03 5.77
C PRO A 84 -8.86 -7.48 6.53
N LEU A 85 -8.65 -6.76 7.63
CA LEU A 85 -9.70 -6.01 8.31
C LEU A 85 -10.20 -4.78 7.53
N HIS A 86 -9.49 -4.32 6.50
CA HIS A 86 -9.97 -3.30 5.55
C HIS A 86 -10.69 -3.96 4.37
N ALA A 87 -10.13 -5.04 3.82
CA ALA A 87 -10.74 -5.81 2.73
C ALA A 87 -12.04 -6.54 3.16
N ALA A 88 -12.14 -6.98 4.42
CA ALA A 88 -13.33 -7.58 5.00
C ALA A 88 -14.38 -6.56 5.49
N ARG A 89 -14.15 -5.24 5.32
CA ARG A 89 -15.15 -4.23 5.69
C ARG A 89 -16.32 -4.28 4.71
N ARG A 90 -17.39 -4.94 5.14
CA ARG A 90 -18.72 -4.74 4.58
C ARG A 90 -19.15 -3.29 4.88
N GLY A 91 -19.62 -2.56 3.87
CA GLY A 91 -20.14 -1.20 4.01
C GLY A 91 -19.49 -0.16 3.10
N LEU A 92 -19.95 1.08 3.23
CA LEU A 92 -19.63 2.19 2.31
C LEU A 92 -18.14 2.53 2.27
N VAL A 93 -17.44 2.54 3.41
CA VAL A 93 -16.01 2.85 3.47
C VAL A 93 -15.18 1.76 2.80
N GLY A 94 -15.52 0.48 2.97
CA GLY A 94 -14.85 -0.63 2.29
C GLY A 94 -15.00 -0.55 0.78
N ALA A 95 -16.22 -0.33 0.28
CA ALA A 95 -16.48 -0.15 -1.14
C ALA A 95 -15.74 1.09 -1.71
N ALA A 96 -15.77 2.21 -1.00
CA ALA A 96 -15.06 3.42 -1.39
C ALA A 96 -13.53 3.22 -1.38
N LEU A 97 -12.99 2.48 -0.41
CA LEU A 97 -11.58 2.11 -0.36
C LEU A 97 -11.19 1.28 -1.58
N ALA A 98 -11.96 0.25 -1.94
CA ALA A 98 -11.72 -0.55 -3.14
C ALA A 98 -11.73 0.30 -4.42
N MET A 99 -12.64 1.27 -4.51
CA MET A 99 -12.67 2.21 -5.64
C MET A 99 -11.48 3.19 -5.64
N ILE A 100 -11.06 3.70 -4.47
CA ILE A 100 -9.83 4.49 -4.33
C ILE A 100 -8.62 3.63 -4.73
N GLU A 101 -8.65 2.36 -4.37
CA GLU A 101 -7.67 1.33 -4.71
C GLU A 101 -7.57 1.15 -6.23
N ASP A 102 -8.69 1.11 -6.93
CA ASP A 102 -8.74 1.12 -8.39
C ASP A 102 -8.45 2.50 -9.03
N GLY A 103 -8.12 3.52 -8.24
CA GLY A 103 -7.77 4.87 -8.72
C GLY A 103 -8.96 5.76 -9.10
N ALA A 104 -10.17 5.41 -8.68
CA ALA A 104 -11.37 6.17 -9.01
C ALA A 104 -11.32 7.62 -8.52
N LEU A 105 -10.79 7.84 -7.31
CA LEU A 105 -10.66 9.18 -6.75
C LEU A 105 -9.67 10.04 -7.55
N ASP A 106 -8.58 9.46 -8.04
CA ASP A 106 -7.60 10.20 -8.83
C ASP A 106 -8.13 10.55 -10.23
N ARG A 107 -9.00 9.72 -10.81
CA ARG A 107 -9.61 9.97 -12.13
C ARG A 107 -10.79 10.94 -12.10
N ALA A 108 -11.68 10.80 -11.11
CA ALA A 108 -12.98 11.48 -11.13
C ALA A 108 -13.22 12.40 -9.91
N GLY A 109 -12.32 12.38 -8.93
CA GLY A 109 -12.44 13.20 -7.72
C GLY A 109 -13.44 12.66 -6.69
N LEU A 110 -13.52 13.36 -5.57
CA LEU A 110 -14.39 12.99 -4.45
C LEU A 110 -15.90 13.08 -4.74
N PRO A 111 -16.40 14.10 -5.46
CA PRO A 111 -17.83 14.19 -5.77
C PRO A 111 -18.32 12.97 -6.56
N ALA A 112 -17.58 12.58 -7.60
CA ALA A 112 -17.92 11.42 -8.43
C ALA A 112 -17.80 10.10 -7.65
N LEU A 113 -16.78 9.96 -6.79
CA LEU A 113 -16.67 8.79 -5.92
C LEU A 113 -17.86 8.68 -4.98
N ALA A 114 -18.26 9.78 -4.33
CA ALA A 114 -19.38 9.81 -3.40
C ALA A 114 -20.71 9.46 -4.11
N ALA A 115 -20.94 10.06 -5.28
CA ALA A 115 -22.09 9.74 -6.12
C ALA A 115 -22.14 8.25 -6.50
N ARG A 116 -21.00 7.66 -6.89
CA ARG A 116 -20.92 6.24 -7.26
C ARG A 116 -21.13 5.27 -6.09
N ILE A 117 -20.83 5.72 -4.88
CA ILE A 117 -21.11 4.99 -3.63
C ILE A 117 -22.56 5.20 -3.16
N GLY A 118 -23.27 6.21 -3.70
CA GLY A 118 -24.66 6.52 -3.34
C GLY A 118 -24.81 7.40 -2.10
N VAL A 119 -23.80 8.21 -1.76
CA VAL A 119 -23.83 9.09 -0.57
C VAL A 119 -23.31 10.50 -0.87
N GLY A 120 -23.65 11.46 -0.02
CA GLY A 120 -23.08 12.82 -0.11
C GLY A 120 -21.61 12.88 0.34
N GLU A 121 -20.83 13.80 -0.23
CA GLU A 121 -19.40 13.96 0.09
C GLU A 121 -19.12 14.18 1.58
N ARG A 122 -19.94 15.02 2.23
CA ARG A 122 -19.81 15.29 3.67
C ARG A 122 -19.99 14.02 4.50
N HIS A 123 -20.96 13.19 4.13
CA HIS A 123 -21.21 11.91 4.78
C HIS A 123 -20.04 10.95 4.58
N LEU A 124 -19.56 10.81 3.33
CA LEU A 124 -18.41 9.96 3.02
C LEU A 124 -17.15 10.39 3.77
N ARG A 125 -16.84 11.69 3.80
CA ARG A 125 -15.71 12.24 4.56
C ARG A 125 -15.82 11.91 6.05
N ARG A 126 -17.01 12.11 6.64
CA ARG A 126 -17.25 11.80 8.04
C ARG A 126 -17.02 10.32 8.34
N LEU A 127 -17.55 9.42 7.53
CA LEU A 127 -17.35 7.98 7.69
C LEU A 127 -15.86 7.61 7.61
N PHE A 128 -15.13 8.15 6.64
CA PHE A 128 -13.69 7.91 6.50
C PHE A 128 -12.89 8.37 7.72
N VAL A 129 -13.16 9.57 8.25
CA VAL A 129 -12.51 10.06 9.47
C VAL A 129 -12.87 9.17 10.66
N GLN A 130 -14.13 8.79 10.82
CA GLN A 130 -14.58 7.91 11.90
C GLN A 130 -13.96 6.52 11.83
N GLU A 131 -13.76 5.96 10.63
CA GLU A 131 -13.38 4.57 10.44
C GLU A 131 -11.89 4.33 10.20
N LEU A 132 -11.22 5.30 9.60
CA LEU A 132 -9.82 5.22 9.17
C LEU A 132 -8.96 6.32 9.75
N GLY A 133 -9.57 7.39 10.27
CA GLY A 133 -8.87 8.53 10.90
C GLY A 133 -8.27 9.53 9.92
N ALA A 134 -8.67 9.43 8.66
CA ALA A 134 -8.21 10.30 7.60
C ALA A 134 -9.33 10.43 6.56
N ALA A 135 -9.45 11.60 5.96
CA ALA A 135 -10.38 11.86 4.87
C ALA A 135 -10.01 11.04 3.62
N PRO A 136 -10.97 10.80 2.69
CA PRO A 136 -10.71 10.02 1.47
C PRO A 136 -9.51 10.50 0.66
N VAL A 137 -9.35 11.82 0.57
CA VAL A 137 -8.24 12.47 -0.16
C VAL A 137 -6.88 12.24 0.51
N GLU A 138 -6.84 12.17 1.84
CA GLU A 138 -5.63 11.90 2.64
C GLU A 138 -5.24 10.43 2.55
N VAL A 139 -6.23 9.53 2.53
CA VAL A 139 -6.03 8.09 2.29
C VAL A 139 -5.43 7.87 0.91
N ALA A 140 -6.02 8.45 -0.13
CA ALA A 140 -5.50 8.34 -1.49
C ALA A 140 -4.09 8.97 -1.63
N ALA A 141 -3.85 10.14 -1.04
CA ALA A 141 -2.53 10.77 -1.03
C ALA A 141 -1.47 9.88 -0.35
N THR A 142 -1.79 9.32 0.82
CA THR A 142 -0.89 8.41 1.54
C THR A 142 -0.60 7.16 0.71
N ARG A 143 -1.62 6.57 0.09
CA ARG A 143 -1.44 5.40 -0.78
C ARG A 143 -0.51 5.69 -1.96
N ARG A 144 -0.75 6.79 -2.69
CA ARG A 144 0.11 7.22 -3.81
C ARG A 144 1.55 7.42 -3.36
N LEU A 145 1.76 8.08 -2.23
CA LEU A 145 3.08 8.29 -1.65
C LEU A 145 3.79 6.97 -1.29
N LEU A 146 3.11 6.06 -0.59
CA LEU A 146 3.67 4.78 -0.18
C LEU A 146 3.98 3.89 -1.41
N PHE A 147 3.10 3.86 -2.40
CA PHE A 147 3.36 3.13 -3.64
C PHE A 147 4.52 3.75 -4.44
N ALA A 148 4.60 5.08 -4.54
CA ALA A 148 5.74 5.74 -5.16
C ALA A 148 7.05 5.41 -4.44
N LYS A 149 7.05 5.39 -3.11
CA LYS A 149 8.20 4.99 -2.29
C LYS A 149 8.59 3.54 -2.57
N GLN A 150 7.62 2.63 -2.68
CA GLN A 150 7.87 1.24 -3.05
C GLN A 150 8.57 1.16 -4.42
N LEU A 151 8.08 1.88 -5.42
CA LEU A 151 8.68 1.90 -6.76
C LEU A 151 10.09 2.47 -6.77
N VAL A 152 10.35 3.56 -6.03
CA VAL A 152 11.69 4.17 -5.86
C VAL A 152 12.67 3.17 -5.24
N ASP A 153 12.21 2.36 -4.29
CA ASP A 153 13.05 1.40 -3.58
C ASP A 153 13.29 0.10 -4.34
N GLN A 154 12.32 -0.31 -5.16
CA GLN A 154 12.25 -1.66 -5.71
C GLN A 154 12.54 -1.74 -7.21
N THR A 155 12.47 -0.62 -7.94
CA THR A 155 12.61 -0.60 -9.40
C THR A 155 13.63 0.42 -9.87
N ALA A 156 14.11 0.25 -11.10
CA ALA A 156 14.98 1.21 -11.79
C ALA A 156 14.21 2.27 -12.61
N LEU A 157 12.87 2.33 -12.48
CA LEU A 157 12.03 3.23 -13.27
C LEU A 157 12.53 4.69 -13.20
N PRO A 158 12.55 5.43 -14.32
CA PRO A 158 12.74 6.87 -14.29
C PRO A 158 11.75 7.53 -13.33
N LEU A 159 12.18 8.54 -12.56
CA LEU A 159 11.33 9.18 -11.55
C LEU A 159 10.03 9.76 -12.12
N ALA A 160 10.05 10.21 -13.38
CA ALA A 160 8.84 10.64 -14.09
C ALA A 160 7.83 9.50 -14.27
N GLN A 161 8.30 8.29 -14.62
CA GLN A 161 7.45 7.11 -14.74
C GLN A 161 6.96 6.62 -13.38
N VAL A 162 7.77 6.76 -12.32
CA VAL A 162 7.33 6.48 -10.94
C VAL A 162 6.19 7.42 -10.53
N ALA A 163 6.31 8.72 -10.83
CA ALA A 163 5.25 9.68 -10.53
C ALA A 163 3.93 9.31 -11.23
N LEU A 164 4.00 8.96 -12.52
CA LEU A 164 2.84 8.53 -13.31
C LEU A 164 2.23 7.23 -12.76
N ALA A 165 3.07 6.21 -12.52
CA ALA A 165 2.64 4.92 -11.98
C ALA A 165 1.96 5.05 -10.62
N ALA A 166 2.43 6.00 -9.80
CA ALA A 166 1.85 6.30 -8.50
C ALA A 166 0.65 7.26 -8.55
N GLY A 167 0.14 7.63 -9.72
CA GLY A 167 -1.07 8.45 -9.84
C GLY A 167 -0.86 9.94 -9.55
N TYR A 168 0.35 10.46 -9.75
CA TYR A 168 0.60 11.90 -9.72
C TYR A 168 0.41 12.52 -11.10
N ALA A 169 -0.32 13.64 -11.16
CA ALA A 169 -0.52 14.40 -12.39
C ALA A 169 0.77 15.05 -12.93
N SER A 170 1.80 15.21 -12.10
CA SER A 170 3.10 15.73 -12.54
C SER A 170 4.25 15.33 -11.60
N THR A 171 5.45 15.25 -12.16
CA THR A 171 6.70 15.00 -11.41
C THR A 171 6.94 16.05 -10.34
N ARG A 172 6.53 17.31 -10.57
CA ARG A 172 6.65 18.40 -9.58
C ARG A 172 5.79 18.12 -8.34
N ARG A 173 4.52 17.73 -8.52
CA ARG A 173 3.63 17.40 -7.38
C ARG A 173 4.10 16.16 -6.63
N PHE A 174 4.59 15.17 -7.37
CA PHE A 174 5.24 13.99 -6.79
C PHE A 174 6.43 14.38 -5.89
N ASN A 175 7.40 15.13 -6.43
CA ASN A 175 8.58 15.55 -5.66
C ASN A 175 8.19 16.37 -4.42
N ALA A 176 7.24 17.30 -4.54
CA ALA A 176 6.78 18.10 -3.42
C ALA A 176 6.14 17.23 -2.31
N ALA A 177 5.25 16.31 -2.68
CA ALA A 177 4.62 15.39 -1.71
C ALA A 177 5.65 14.47 -1.04
N PHE A 178 6.63 14.01 -1.81
CA PHE A 178 7.68 13.11 -1.33
C PHE A 178 8.62 13.81 -0.34
N VAL A 179 9.08 15.04 -0.66
CA VAL A 179 9.91 15.85 0.24
C VAL A 179 9.14 16.22 1.49
N ALA A 180 7.87 16.64 1.37
CA ALA A 180 7.03 16.96 2.52
C ALA A 180 6.90 15.78 3.50
N SER A 181 6.85 14.55 2.98
CA SER A 181 6.63 13.36 3.80
C SER A 181 7.91 12.71 4.31
N TYR A 182 8.96 12.64 3.49
CA TYR A 182 10.22 11.96 3.84
C TYR A 182 11.35 12.92 4.23
N GLY A 183 11.18 14.22 4.03
CA GLY A 183 12.20 15.25 4.26
C GLY A 183 13.38 15.21 3.28
N LYS A 184 13.31 14.35 2.25
CA LYS A 184 14.39 14.12 1.28
C LYS A 184 13.81 13.89 -0.12
N PRO A 185 14.54 14.26 -1.19
CA PRO A 185 14.10 13.97 -2.55
C PRO A 185 14.11 12.46 -2.84
N PRO A 186 13.24 11.97 -3.74
CA PRO A 186 13.15 10.56 -4.09
C PRO A 186 14.48 9.91 -4.52
N ARG A 187 15.33 10.68 -5.22
CA ARG A 187 16.61 10.19 -5.74
C ARG A 187 17.58 9.76 -4.63
N GLU A 188 17.56 10.44 -3.48
CA GLU A 188 18.41 10.09 -2.32
C GLU A 188 17.95 8.82 -1.60
N LEU A 189 16.68 8.44 -1.74
CA LEU A 189 16.15 7.23 -1.12
C LEU A 189 16.24 6.01 -2.04
N ARG A 190 16.51 6.23 -3.33
CA ARG A 190 16.75 5.15 -4.28
C ARG A 190 18.03 4.42 -3.88
N ARG A 191 17.90 3.14 -3.56
CA ARG A 191 19.07 2.25 -3.42
C ARG A 191 19.63 1.99 -4.82
N ALA A 192 20.95 2.01 -4.96
CA ALA A 192 21.59 1.50 -6.17
C ALA A 192 21.11 0.06 -6.38
N ARG A 193 20.47 -0.18 -7.52
CA ARG A 193 20.09 -1.51 -7.99
C ARG A 193 20.55 -1.63 -9.41
N ASP A 194 21.13 -2.79 -9.72
CA ASP A 194 21.36 -3.20 -11.10
C ASP A 194 20.00 -3.24 -11.80
N ALA A 195 19.90 -2.53 -12.93
CA ALA A 195 18.77 -2.70 -13.83
C ALA A 195 18.75 -4.18 -14.23
N SER A 196 17.66 -4.89 -13.95
CA SER A 196 17.51 -6.26 -14.45
C SER A 196 17.70 -6.24 -15.97
N ALA A 197 18.54 -7.15 -16.46
CA ALA A 197 18.91 -7.27 -17.88
C ALA A 197 17.71 -7.49 -18.81
N ASP A 198 16.58 -7.98 -18.29
CA ASP A 198 15.28 -8.01 -18.97
C ASP A 198 14.60 -6.63 -18.88
N GLY A 199 15.02 -5.72 -19.76
CA GLY A 199 14.71 -4.28 -19.78
C GLY A 199 13.22 -3.84 -19.87
N ALA A 200 12.25 -4.69 -19.54
CA ALA A 200 10.83 -4.34 -19.54
C ALA A 200 10.03 -4.84 -18.32
N ALA A 201 10.50 -5.84 -17.58
CA ALA A 201 9.73 -6.43 -16.50
C ALA A 201 10.09 -5.84 -15.12
N LEU A 202 9.09 -5.28 -14.44
CA LEU A 202 9.26 -4.67 -13.12
C LEU A 202 8.99 -5.70 -12.02
N VAL A 203 9.92 -5.82 -11.08
CA VAL A 203 9.77 -6.74 -9.94
C VAL A 203 9.45 -5.98 -8.66
N LEU A 204 8.31 -6.31 -8.05
CA LEU A 204 7.83 -5.76 -6.80
C LEU A 204 7.71 -6.87 -5.76
N ARG A 205 8.07 -6.56 -4.51
CA ARG A 205 7.83 -7.45 -3.37
C ARG A 205 6.48 -7.12 -2.76
N LEU A 206 5.63 -8.14 -2.57
CA LEU A 206 4.32 -8.05 -1.95
C LEU A 206 4.36 -8.80 -0.61
N PRO A 207 4.59 -8.10 0.50
CA PRO A 207 4.57 -8.72 1.83
C PRO A 207 3.17 -9.23 2.17
N TYR A 208 3.11 -10.43 2.73
CA TYR A 208 1.91 -11.03 3.28
C TYR A 208 2.07 -11.25 4.79
N ARG A 209 0.98 -11.66 5.44
CA ARG A 209 1.04 -12.13 6.83
C ARG A 209 1.08 -13.64 6.85
N ALA A 210 2.13 -14.20 7.45
CA ALA A 210 2.24 -15.62 7.66
C ALA A 210 1.14 -16.13 8.64
N PRO A 211 0.68 -17.39 8.50
CA PRO A 211 1.06 -18.33 7.43
C PRO A 211 0.35 -18.02 6.10
N TYR A 212 1.05 -18.26 4.98
CA TYR A 212 0.49 -18.14 3.62
C TYR A 212 0.97 -19.34 2.79
N ASP A 213 0.07 -20.30 2.57
CA ASP A 213 0.39 -21.54 1.84
C ASP A 213 0.29 -21.31 0.31
N PHE A 214 1.36 -20.72 -0.23
CA PHE A 214 1.44 -20.43 -1.66
C PHE A 214 1.41 -21.70 -2.52
N ALA A 215 2.00 -22.80 -2.05
CA ALA A 215 2.00 -24.07 -2.77
C ALA A 215 0.57 -24.63 -2.93
N GLN A 216 -0.23 -24.59 -1.86
CA GLN A 216 -1.63 -24.99 -1.92
C GLN A 216 -2.45 -24.06 -2.83
N LEU A 217 -2.19 -22.75 -2.82
CA LEU A 217 -2.83 -21.81 -3.74
C LEU A 217 -2.51 -22.15 -5.21
N LEU A 218 -1.25 -22.44 -5.54
CA LEU A 218 -0.86 -22.85 -6.89
C LEU A 218 -1.57 -24.16 -7.29
N ALA A 219 -1.62 -25.16 -6.40
CA ALA A 219 -2.36 -26.41 -6.66
C ALA A 219 -3.87 -26.19 -6.86
N PHE A 220 -4.45 -25.19 -6.19
CA PHE A 220 -5.84 -24.79 -6.40
C PHE A 220 -6.05 -24.12 -7.76
N LEU A 221 -5.16 -23.19 -8.14
CA LEU A 221 -5.23 -22.45 -9.40
C LEU A 221 -4.93 -23.35 -10.61
N ALA A 222 -3.97 -24.28 -10.51
CA ALA A 222 -3.60 -25.19 -11.58
C ALA A 222 -4.79 -25.99 -12.13
N ARG A 223 -5.68 -26.44 -11.24
CA ARG A 223 -6.91 -27.18 -11.62
C ARG A 223 -7.97 -26.33 -12.32
N ARG A 224 -7.81 -25.01 -12.33
CA ARG A 224 -8.78 -24.03 -12.83
C ARG A 224 -8.17 -23.09 -13.88
N ALA A 225 -6.93 -23.33 -14.27
CA ALA A 225 -6.20 -22.45 -15.17
C ALA A 225 -6.93 -22.37 -16.51
N ILE A 226 -7.24 -21.14 -16.92
CA ILE A 226 -7.84 -20.88 -18.23
C ILE A 226 -6.73 -21.02 -19.29
N PRO A 227 -6.86 -21.97 -20.25
CA PRO A 227 -5.86 -22.15 -21.30
C PRO A 227 -5.58 -20.85 -22.04
N GLN A 228 -4.32 -20.60 -22.39
CA GLN A 228 -3.84 -19.40 -23.09
C GLN A 228 -3.94 -18.07 -22.31
N VAL A 229 -4.67 -18.03 -21.19
CA VAL A 229 -4.77 -16.83 -20.32
C VAL A 229 -3.90 -17.00 -19.07
N GLU A 230 -3.89 -18.20 -18.50
CA GLU A 230 -3.22 -18.51 -17.23
C GLU A 230 -2.23 -19.66 -17.40
N GLN A 231 -1.06 -19.52 -16.79
CA GLN A 231 -0.07 -20.58 -16.69
C GLN A 231 0.31 -20.75 -15.23
N VAL A 232 0.11 -21.96 -14.69
CA VAL A 232 0.45 -22.30 -13.31
C VAL A 232 1.55 -23.36 -13.34
N SER A 233 2.65 -23.10 -12.64
CA SER A 233 3.71 -24.08 -12.37
C SER A 233 3.74 -24.42 -10.88
N ALA A 234 4.64 -25.30 -10.47
CA ALA A 234 4.86 -25.59 -9.04
C ALA A 234 5.42 -24.39 -8.25
N GLN A 235 5.95 -23.37 -8.93
CA GLN A 235 6.68 -22.26 -8.30
C GLN A 235 6.07 -20.88 -8.59
N ALA A 236 5.19 -20.77 -9.59
CA ALA A 236 4.68 -19.48 -10.02
C ALA A 236 3.29 -19.58 -10.68
N TYR A 237 2.57 -18.48 -10.60
CA TYR A 237 1.35 -18.23 -11.35
C TYR A 237 1.57 -17.06 -12.31
N ARG A 238 1.23 -17.24 -13.58
CA ARG A 238 1.29 -16.21 -14.62
C ARG A 238 -0.08 -16.00 -15.22
N ARG A 239 -0.36 -14.75 -15.58
CA ARG A 239 -1.61 -14.40 -16.26
C ARG A 239 -1.45 -13.22 -17.20
N SER A 240 -2.06 -13.32 -18.38
CA SER A 240 -2.27 -12.20 -19.28
C SER A 240 -3.37 -11.28 -18.76
N ILE A 241 -3.20 -9.98 -18.96
CA ILE A 241 -4.10 -8.94 -18.48
C ILE A 241 -4.27 -7.87 -19.55
N GLU A 242 -5.40 -7.18 -19.49
CA GLU A 242 -5.62 -5.94 -20.21
C GLU A 242 -6.02 -4.86 -19.20
N VAL A 243 -5.33 -3.72 -19.25
CA VAL A 243 -5.63 -2.56 -18.41
C VAL A 243 -5.72 -1.33 -19.29
N ASN A 244 -6.89 -0.68 -19.31
CA ASN A 244 -7.18 0.48 -20.16
C ASN A 244 -6.92 0.21 -21.65
N GLY A 245 -7.33 -0.96 -22.17
CA GLY A 245 -7.16 -1.34 -23.57
C GLY A 245 -5.73 -1.74 -23.95
N VAL A 246 -4.82 -1.86 -22.98
CA VAL A 246 -3.42 -2.19 -23.21
C VAL A 246 -3.12 -3.56 -22.61
N ALA A 247 -2.59 -4.45 -23.44
CA ALA A 247 -2.22 -5.80 -23.03
C ALA A 247 -0.91 -5.82 -22.23
N GLY A 248 -0.83 -6.76 -21.30
CA GLY A 248 0.36 -7.09 -20.54
C GLY A 248 0.23 -8.44 -19.86
N TRP A 249 1.18 -8.76 -18.99
CA TRP A 249 1.12 -9.96 -18.16
C TRP A 249 1.82 -9.74 -16.84
N PHE A 250 1.52 -10.60 -15.88
CA PHE A 250 2.26 -10.66 -14.62
C PHE A 250 2.60 -12.08 -14.23
N GLU A 251 3.63 -12.24 -13.40
CA GLU A 251 4.00 -13.47 -12.71
C GLU A 251 4.04 -13.19 -11.20
N VAL A 252 3.45 -14.09 -10.42
CA VAL A 252 3.61 -14.14 -8.96
C VAL A 252 4.38 -15.41 -8.61
N SER A 253 5.43 -15.27 -7.82
CA SER A 253 6.22 -16.39 -7.28
C SER A 253 6.51 -16.17 -5.80
N GLN A 254 6.93 -17.24 -5.11
CA GLN A 254 7.36 -17.14 -3.72
C GLN A 254 8.64 -16.29 -3.62
N GLY A 255 8.62 -15.28 -2.75
CA GLY A 255 9.80 -14.49 -2.39
C GLY A 255 10.39 -14.88 -1.04
N GLU A 256 11.39 -14.13 -0.60
CA GLU A 256 12.02 -14.27 0.72
C GLU A 256 11.23 -13.49 1.78
N HIS A 257 11.43 -13.80 3.07
CA HIS A 257 10.96 -13.01 4.21
C HIS A 257 9.46 -12.65 4.18
N ASP A 258 8.59 -13.66 4.06
CA ASP A 258 7.13 -13.50 4.01
C ASP A 258 6.65 -12.53 2.91
N THR A 259 7.28 -12.62 1.73
CA THR A 259 6.88 -11.84 0.55
C THR A 259 6.61 -12.72 -0.66
N LEU A 260 5.75 -12.23 -1.55
CA LEU A 260 5.65 -12.72 -2.92
C LEU A 260 6.46 -11.79 -3.85
N ALA A 261 7.08 -12.36 -4.87
CA ALA A 261 7.67 -11.60 -5.95
C ALA A 261 6.66 -11.46 -7.10
N LEU A 262 6.23 -10.23 -7.36
CA LEU A 262 5.38 -9.86 -8.48
C LEU A 262 6.25 -9.27 -9.60
N ARG A 263 6.37 -9.99 -10.71
CA ARG A 263 6.95 -9.47 -11.95
C ARG A 263 5.82 -8.98 -12.85
N VAL A 264 5.87 -7.73 -13.29
CA VAL A 264 4.88 -7.14 -14.19
C VAL A 264 5.54 -6.72 -15.49
N HIS A 265 4.98 -7.14 -16.61
CA HIS A 265 5.32 -6.64 -17.92
C HIS A 265 4.11 -5.90 -18.50
N HIS A 266 4.18 -4.57 -18.49
CA HIS A 266 3.11 -3.73 -19.02
C HIS A 266 3.71 -2.43 -19.58
N PRO A 267 3.39 -2.03 -20.82
CA PRO A 267 4.06 -0.91 -21.48
C PRO A 267 3.65 0.45 -20.91
N ALA A 268 2.49 0.55 -20.24
CA ALA A 268 2.03 1.77 -19.59
C ALA A 268 2.31 1.75 -18.08
N PRO A 269 3.24 2.58 -17.55
CA PRO A 269 3.53 2.65 -16.11
C PRO A 269 2.32 3.04 -15.26
N ALA A 270 1.41 3.86 -15.80
CA ALA A 270 0.17 4.28 -15.12
C ALA A 270 -0.72 3.10 -14.69
N ALA A 271 -0.62 1.95 -15.37
CA ALA A 271 -1.40 0.76 -15.05
C ALA A 271 -0.88 0.02 -13.81
N LEU A 272 0.39 0.22 -13.42
CA LEU A 272 1.06 -0.57 -12.38
C LEU A 272 0.33 -0.52 -11.04
N GLY A 273 -0.18 0.65 -10.63
CA GLY A 273 -0.93 0.78 -9.38
C GLY A 273 -2.17 -0.11 -9.33
N ALA A 274 -2.93 -0.16 -10.43
CA ALA A 274 -4.13 -1.00 -10.53
C ALA A 274 -3.77 -2.49 -10.58
N ILE A 275 -2.72 -2.86 -11.33
CA ILE A 275 -2.24 -4.25 -11.43
C ILE A 275 -1.81 -4.77 -10.06
N VAL A 276 -0.94 -4.04 -9.36
CA VAL A 276 -0.41 -4.43 -8.05
C VAL A 276 -1.53 -4.57 -7.02
N THR A 277 -2.52 -3.69 -7.05
CA THR A 277 -3.64 -3.74 -6.11
C THR A 277 -4.59 -4.91 -6.38
N ARG A 278 -4.82 -5.30 -7.63
CA ARG A 278 -5.66 -6.46 -7.94
C ARG A 278 -4.96 -7.81 -7.69
N VAL A 279 -3.63 -7.82 -7.71
CA VAL A 279 -2.84 -9.02 -7.39
C VAL A 279 -2.73 -9.26 -5.88
N ARG A 280 -2.76 -8.19 -5.06
CA ARG A 280 -2.72 -8.26 -3.60
C ARG A 280 -4.03 -8.77 -3.01
#